data_AF-A0A9Q1E825-F1
#
_entry.id   AF-A0A9Q1E825-F1
#
_cell.length_a   1.000
_cell.length_b   1.000
_cell.length_c   1.000
_cell.angle_alpha   90.00
_cell.angle_beta   90.00
_cell.angle_gamma   90.00
#
_symmetry.space_group_name_H-M   'P 1'
#
loop_
_entity.id
_entity.type
_entity.pdbx_description
1 polymer ?
#
loop_
_entity_poly.entity_id
_entity_poly.type
_entity_poly.pdbx_seq_one_letter_code
_entity_poly.pdbx_strand_id
1 'polypeptide(L)'
;MGELQRILDKDNSHYIDEVKERWQGFCQKVQFLGVWKKLLKPPMGMDKVEQAVRILHVLPSLFPSTSAPPKRIGDASEAVVHVLGEKEDPNAYLKKRPLSCPVLIVSSSNCLLAVGDLPITTFPKDEVTEGALYLMAYYYALHLTYPKCVATLLSVIQTEVLLDEIHEQDLTPSYIKCMADWKAFVGQ
;
A
#
# COMPACT_ATOMS: atom_id res chain seq x y z
N MET A 1 9.18 -1.27 -24.44
CA MET A 1 10.01 -1.80 -23.34
C MET A 1 9.21 -1.57 -22.07
N GLY A 2 8.55 -2.60 -21.56
CA GLY A 2 7.55 -2.45 -20.49
C GLY A 2 8.19 -2.13 -19.15
N GLU A 3 7.50 -1.38 -18.31
CA GLU A 3 7.97 -0.97 -16.98
C GLU A 3 8.32 -2.16 -16.08
N LEU A 4 7.59 -3.27 -16.25
CA LEU A 4 7.89 -4.57 -15.65
C LEU A 4 9.35 -5.01 -15.87
N GLN A 5 9.92 -4.74 -17.05
CA GLN A 5 11.29 -5.14 -17.37
C GLN A 5 12.34 -4.31 -16.62
N ARG A 6 12.03 -3.05 -16.26
CA ARG A 6 12.90 -2.19 -15.45
C ARG A 6 12.86 -2.57 -13.97
N ILE A 7 11.71 -3.02 -13.48
CA ILE A 7 11.51 -3.50 -12.10
C ILE A 7 12.20 -4.86 -11.88
N LEU A 8 12.19 -5.73 -12.89
CA LEU A 8 12.79 -7.07 -12.81
C LEU A 8 14.31 -7.08 -13.08
N ASP A 9 14.88 -5.96 -13.53
CA ASP A 9 16.32 -5.81 -13.74
C ASP A 9 17.03 -5.52 -12.41
N LYS A 10 17.62 -6.57 -11.83
CA LYS A 10 18.26 -6.55 -10.51
C LYS A 10 19.48 -5.62 -10.43
N ASP A 11 20.04 -5.25 -11.57
CA ASP A 11 21.21 -4.37 -11.66
C ASP A 11 20.81 -2.89 -11.81
N ASN A 12 19.50 -2.59 -11.86
CA ASN A 12 18.98 -1.23 -11.99
C ASN A 12 18.74 -0.58 -10.61
N SER A 13 19.80 -0.52 -9.78
CA SER A 13 19.75 0.07 -8.44
C SER A 13 19.29 1.53 -8.47
N HIS A 14 19.65 2.27 -9.51
CA HIS A 14 19.22 3.66 -9.71
C HIS A 14 17.69 3.78 -9.76
N TYR A 15 17.02 2.91 -10.52
CA TYR A 15 15.56 2.93 -10.61
C TYR A 15 14.90 2.54 -9.28
N ILE A 16 15.49 1.60 -8.54
CA ILE A 16 15.00 1.24 -7.20
C ILE A 16 15.07 2.45 -6.26
N ASP A 17 16.17 3.20 -6.27
CA ASP A 17 16.34 4.40 -5.45
C ASP A 17 15.33 5.50 -5.84
N GLU A 18 15.09 5.72 -7.14
CA GLU A 18 14.07 6.64 -7.63
C GLU A 18 12.65 6.24 -7.18
N VAL A 19 12.31 4.94 -7.17
CA VAL A 19 11.02 4.45 -6.65
C VAL A 19 10.91 4.73 -5.16
N LYS A 20 11.98 4.50 -4.39
CA LYS A 20 12.02 4.78 -2.95
C LYS A 20 11.83 6.26 -2.66
N GLU A 21 12.49 7.14 -3.43
CA GLU A 21 12.34 8.59 -3.30
C GLU A 21 10.91 9.03 -3.64
N ARG A 22 10.34 8.54 -4.74
CA ARG A 22 8.94 8.81 -5.11
C ARG A 22 7.95 8.34 -4.05
N TRP A 23 8.15 7.15 -3.50
CA TRP A 23 7.32 6.62 -2.42
C TRP A 23 7.40 7.50 -1.16
N GLN A 24 8.60 7.95 -0.79
CA GLN A 24 8.77 8.87 0.34
C GLN A 24 8.05 10.20 0.10
N GLY A 25 8.23 10.80 -1.08
CA GLY A 25 7.53 12.04 -1.46
C GLY A 25 6.00 11.87 -1.49
N PHE A 26 5.52 10.74 -2.01
CA PHE A 26 4.10 10.38 -1.99
C PHE A 26 3.57 10.26 -0.55
N CYS A 27 4.25 9.51 0.31
CA CYS A 27 3.88 9.34 1.72
C CYS A 27 3.84 10.68 2.48
N GLN A 28 4.77 11.59 2.21
CA GLN A 28 4.77 12.92 2.81
C GLN A 28 3.51 13.71 2.42
N LYS A 29 3.16 13.74 1.13
CA LYS A 29 1.95 14.40 0.64
C LYS A 29 0.67 13.74 1.19
N VAL A 30 0.62 12.41 1.21
CA VAL A 30 -0.49 11.62 1.79
C VAL A 30 -0.67 11.93 3.26
N GLN A 31 0.41 12.10 4.00
CA GLN A 31 0.33 12.48 5.41
C GLN A 31 -0.35 13.84 5.61
N PHE A 32 0.06 14.85 4.85
CA PHE A 32 -0.60 16.16 4.89
C PHE A 32 -2.06 16.07 4.49
N LEU A 33 -2.38 15.32 3.43
CA LEU A 33 -3.75 15.08 3.00
C LEU A 33 -4.57 14.39 4.11
N GLY A 34 -4.00 13.39 4.77
CA GLY A 34 -4.61 12.67 5.89
C GLY A 34 -4.93 13.57 7.08
N VAL A 35 -4.02 14.49 7.41
CA VAL A 35 -4.26 15.50 8.46
C VAL A 35 -5.36 16.47 8.01
N TRP A 36 -5.31 16.97 6.78
CA TRP A 36 -6.31 17.89 6.24
C TRP A 36 -7.71 17.28 6.20
N LYS A 37 -7.82 16.00 5.78
CA LYS A 37 -9.07 15.22 5.80
C LYS A 37 -9.45 14.69 7.19
N LYS A 38 -8.70 15.02 8.25
CA LYS A 38 -8.92 14.58 9.64
C LYS A 38 -8.91 13.06 9.85
N LEU A 39 -8.21 12.33 8.97
CA LEU A 39 -8.01 10.89 9.08
C LEU A 39 -6.70 10.54 9.81
N LEU A 40 -5.74 11.48 9.84
CA LEU A 40 -4.51 11.37 10.62
C LEU A 40 -4.40 12.51 11.63
N LYS A 41 -3.74 12.23 12.75
CA LYS A 41 -3.23 13.26 13.65
C LYS A 41 -1.89 13.79 13.12
N PRO A 42 -1.51 15.03 13.43
CA PRO A 42 -0.17 15.53 13.14
C PRO A 42 0.92 14.58 13.68
N PRO A 43 2.03 14.36 12.96
CA PRO A 43 3.07 13.41 13.35
C PRO A 43 3.98 13.82 14.50
N MET A 44 3.62 14.86 15.25
CA MET A 44 4.47 15.38 16.31
C MET A 44 4.73 14.32 17.38
N GLY A 45 5.99 13.93 17.55
CA GLY A 45 6.42 12.94 18.55
C GLY A 45 6.20 11.48 18.17
N MET A 46 5.71 11.18 16.96
CA MET A 46 5.65 9.80 16.46
C MET A 46 7.00 9.40 15.85
N ASP A 47 7.42 8.16 16.07
CA ASP A 47 8.56 7.61 15.37
C ASP A 47 8.23 7.31 13.90
N LYS A 48 9.27 7.16 13.07
CA LYS A 48 9.12 6.98 11.62
C LYS A 48 8.37 5.69 11.26
N VAL A 49 8.50 4.63 12.06
CA VAL A 49 7.81 3.36 11.83
C VAL A 49 6.34 3.51 12.14
N GLU A 50 6.00 4.08 13.30
CA GLU A 50 4.62 4.34 13.68
C GLU A 50 3.93 5.22 12.63
N GLN A 51 4.63 6.25 12.16
CA GLN A 51 4.15 7.12 11.09
C GLN A 51 3.91 6.35 9.79
N ALA A 52 4.85 5.51 9.35
CA ALA A 52 4.70 4.71 8.13
C ALA A 52 3.52 3.74 8.22
N VAL A 53 3.37 3.03 9.35
CA VAL A 53 2.25 2.10 9.59
C VAL A 53 0.90 2.83 9.54
N ARG A 54 0.80 4.01 10.17
CA ARG A 54 -0.43 4.81 10.13
C ARG A 54 -0.76 5.33 8.73
N ILE A 55 0.26 5.71 7.96
CA ILE A 55 0.08 6.09 6.56
C ILE A 55 -0.47 4.91 5.76
N LEU A 56 0.15 3.74 5.85
CA LEU A 56 -0.30 2.53 5.17
C LEU A 56 -1.76 2.18 5.52
N HIS A 57 -2.11 2.30 6.80
CA HIS A 57 -3.47 2.03 7.27
C HIS A 57 -4.50 3.02 6.72
N VAL A 58 -4.16 4.29 6.54
CA VAL A 58 -5.13 5.31 6.08
C VAL A 58 -5.27 5.38 4.56
N LEU A 59 -4.31 4.85 3.81
CA LEU A 59 -4.24 4.95 2.34
C LEU A 59 -5.55 4.55 1.64
N PRO A 60 -6.19 3.40 1.93
CA PRO A 60 -7.45 3.05 1.27
C PRO A 60 -8.61 4.01 1.56
N SER A 61 -8.61 4.65 2.73
CA SER A 61 -9.62 5.65 3.09
C SER A 61 -9.39 6.99 2.38
N LEU A 62 -8.12 7.32 2.07
CA LEU A 62 -7.78 8.51 1.29
C LEU A 62 -8.07 8.35 -0.20
N PHE A 63 -7.97 7.13 -0.70
CA PHE A 63 -8.20 6.76 -2.11
C PHE A 63 -9.26 5.65 -2.21
N PRO A 64 -10.53 5.96 -1.85
CA PRO A 64 -11.57 4.95 -1.72
C PRO A 64 -11.99 4.34 -3.06
N SER A 65 -12.29 3.04 -3.01
CA SER A 65 -13.01 2.34 -4.08
C SER A 65 -14.51 2.29 -3.75
N THR A 66 -15.36 2.12 -4.77
CA THR A 66 -16.82 1.94 -4.56
C THR A 66 -17.19 0.57 -3.97
N SER A 67 -16.28 -0.39 -4.02
CA SER A 67 -16.50 -1.73 -3.48
C SER A 67 -16.22 -1.79 -2.00
N ALA A 68 -17.18 -2.30 -1.22
CA ALA A 68 -16.99 -2.52 0.20
C ALA A 68 -15.95 -3.63 0.47
N PRO A 69 -15.21 -3.57 1.58
CA PRO A 69 -14.35 -4.67 2.00
C PRO A 69 -15.18 -5.94 2.29
N PRO A 70 -14.59 -7.14 2.18
CA PRO A 70 -15.26 -8.38 2.58
C PRO A 70 -15.74 -8.29 4.04
N LYS A 71 -16.92 -8.85 4.34
CA LYS A 71 -17.56 -8.75 5.68
C LYS A 71 -16.68 -9.13 6.87
N ARG A 72 -15.64 -9.94 6.67
CA ARG A 72 -14.73 -10.43 7.72
C ARG A 72 -13.45 -9.60 7.90
N ILE A 73 -13.23 -8.59 7.06
CA ILE A 73 -11.98 -7.82 7.00
C ILE A 73 -12.07 -6.47 7.73
N GLY A 74 -13.23 -6.11 8.29
CA GLY A 74 -13.38 -4.87 9.05
C GLY A 74 -13.34 -3.66 8.12
N ASP A 75 -12.15 -3.15 7.81
CA ASP A 75 -11.92 -1.99 6.94
C ASP A 75 -11.08 -2.34 5.70
N ALA A 76 -10.97 -1.41 4.75
CA ALA A 76 -10.24 -1.66 3.51
C ALA A 76 -8.70 -1.73 3.70
N SER A 77 -8.17 -1.24 4.83
CA SER A 77 -6.73 -1.27 5.12
C SER A 77 -6.23 -2.68 5.44
N GLU A 78 -7.06 -3.49 6.06
CA GLU A 78 -6.83 -4.92 6.33
C GLU A 78 -6.66 -5.78 5.04
N ALA A 79 -7.01 -5.20 3.88
CA ALA A 79 -6.71 -5.81 2.59
C ALA A 79 -5.22 -5.68 2.19
N VAL A 80 -4.49 -4.71 2.73
CA VAL A 80 -3.09 -4.38 2.37
C VAL A 80 -2.13 -4.48 3.56
N VAL A 81 -2.54 -4.04 4.74
CA VAL A 81 -1.71 -4.02 5.95
C VAL A 81 -2.52 -4.51 7.13
N HIS A 82 -1.91 -5.32 7.99
CA HIS A 82 -2.50 -5.77 9.24
C HIS A 82 -1.50 -5.60 10.37
N VAL A 83 -1.89 -4.94 11.46
CA VAL A 83 -1.03 -4.78 12.65
C VAL A 83 -1.44 -5.82 13.68
N LEU A 84 -0.55 -6.77 13.97
CA LEU A 84 -0.84 -7.86 14.90
C LEU A 84 -1.13 -7.34 16.30
N GLY A 85 -2.16 -7.89 16.93
CA GLY A 85 -2.33 -7.78 18.38
C GLY A 85 -1.20 -8.49 19.14
N GLU A 86 -0.97 -8.11 20.40
CA GLU A 86 0.14 -8.64 21.23
C GLU A 86 0.19 -10.18 21.34
N LYS A 87 -0.97 -10.84 21.20
CA LYS A 87 -1.12 -12.31 21.30
C LYS A 87 -1.54 -12.96 19.99
N GLU A 88 -1.56 -12.19 18.91
CA GLU A 88 -1.99 -12.67 17.61
C GLU A 88 -0.84 -13.40 16.90
N ASP A 89 -1.09 -14.64 16.50
CA ASP A 89 -0.14 -15.40 15.70
C ASP A 89 -0.34 -15.09 14.21
N PRO A 90 0.72 -14.69 13.47
CA PRO A 90 0.60 -14.32 12.06
C PRO A 90 0.07 -15.46 11.19
N ASN A 91 0.48 -16.71 11.45
CA ASN A 91 0.03 -17.84 10.64
C ASN A 91 -1.45 -18.17 10.91
N ALA A 92 -1.89 -18.04 12.16
CA ALA A 92 -3.28 -18.20 12.55
C ALA A 92 -4.17 -17.10 11.94
N TYR A 93 -3.67 -15.85 11.88
CA TYR A 93 -4.32 -14.76 11.16
C TYR A 93 -4.48 -15.10 9.67
N LEU A 94 -3.39 -15.45 9.00
CA LEU A 94 -3.37 -15.76 7.56
C LEU A 94 -4.36 -16.88 7.20
N LYS A 95 -4.42 -17.96 7.99
CA LYS A 95 -5.37 -19.08 7.77
C LYS A 95 -6.84 -18.69 7.89
N LYS A 96 -7.15 -17.65 8.68
CA LYS A 96 -8.53 -17.17 8.89
C LYS A 96 -8.91 -16.04 7.95
N ARG A 97 -7.91 -15.41 7.31
CA ARG A 97 -8.09 -14.28 6.42
C ARG A 97 -8.94 -14.69 5.21
N PRO A 98 -9.99 -13.93 4.85
CA PRO A 98 -10.88 -14.29 3.74
C PRO A 98 -10.29 -13.94 2.36
N LEU A 99 -9.12 -13.30 2.30
CA LEU A 99 -8.48 -12.85 1.08
C LEU A 99 -7.17 -13.59 0.84
N SER A 100 -7.02 -14.07 -0.39
CA SER A 100 -5.80 -14.73 -0.87
C SER A 100 -4.75 -13.77 -1.44
N CYS A 101 -4.99 -12.46 -1.34
CA CYS A 101 -4.13 -11.43 -1.92
C CYS A 101 -2.93 -11.10 -1.02
N PRO A 102 -1.87 -10.49 -1.59
CA PRO A 102 -0.75 -9.98 -0.81
C PRO A 102 -1.18 -9.12 0.40
N VAL A 103 -0.50 -9.31 1.54
CA VAL A 103 -0.69 -8.52 2.76
C VAL A 103 0.64 -8.32 3.49
N LEU A 104 0.85 -7.10 4.01
CA LEU A 104 1.96 -6.79 4.90
C LEU A 104 1.48 -6.86 6.35
N ILE A 105 1.97 -7.83 7.10
CA ILE A 105 1.67 -8.01 8.52
C ILE A 105 2.76 -7.32 9.33
N VAL A 106 2.39 -6.39 10.20
CA VAL A 106 3.30 -5.63 11.06
C VAL A 106 3.19 -6.17 12.48
N SER A 107 4.30 -6.64 13.04
CA SER A 107 4.39 -7.13 14.41
C SER A 107 5.14 -6.14 15.32
N SER A 108 5.33 -6.52 16.58
CA SER A 108 6.14 -5.73 17.50
C SER A 108 7.62 -5.66 17.09
N SER A 109 8.14 -6.66 16.37
CA SER A 109 9.57 -6.83 16.07
C SER A 109 9.93 -6.84 14.59
N ASN A 110 9.00 -7.14 13.68
CA ASN A 110 9.26 -7.27 12.26
C ASN A 110 8.01 -6.98 11.40
N CYS A 111 8.18 -7.01 10.08
CA CYS A 111 7.09 -7.01 9.11
C CYS A 111 7.18 -8.29 8.26
N LEU A 112 6.06 -8.95 8.03
CA LEU A 112 5.97 -10.16 7.21
C LEU A 112 5.11 -9.88 5.98
N LEU A 113 5.68 -10.08 4.79
CA LEU A 113 4.91 -10.10 3.55
C LEU A 113 4.42 -11.53 3.31
N ALA A 114 3.12 -11.67 3.06
CA ALA A 114 2.50 -12.96 2.74
C ALA A 114 1.57 -12.82 1.54
N VAL A 115 1.37 -13.92 0.81
CA VAL A 115 0.37 -14.04 -0.26
C VAL A 115 -0.49 -15.25 0.05
N GLY A 116 -1.80 -15.02 0.25
CA GLY A 116 -2.69 -16.05 0.76
C GLY A 116 -2.28 -16.46 2.17
N ASP A 117 -2.03 -17.75 2.39
CA ASP A 117 -1.53 -18.29 3.66
C ASP A 117 -0.03 -18.57 3.65
N LEU A 118 0.68 -18.15 2.59
CA LEU A 118 2.11 -18.38 2.41
C LEU A 118 2.92 -17.13 2.80
N PRO A 119 3.73 -17.21 3.88
CA PRO A 119 4.78 -16.23 4.15
C PRO A 119 5.80 -16.21 3.02
N ILE A 120 6.11 -15.02 2.49
CA ILE A 120 7.05 -14.84 1.39
C ILE A 120 8.40 -14.38 1.91
N THR A 121 8.40 -13.31 2.70
CA THR A 121 9.63 -12.70 3.21
C THR A 121 9.34 -11.87 4.46
N THR A 122 10.38 -11.67 5.27
CA THR A 122 10.32 -10.93 6.52
C THR A 122 11.32 -9.78 6.47
N PHE A 123 10.88 -8.61 6.90
CA PHE A 123 11.68 -7.39 7.00
C PHE A 123 11.86 -6.99 8.46
N PRO A 124 13.01 -6.38 8.83
CA PRO A 124 13.10 -5.59 10.04
C PRO A 124 11.95 -4.59 10.14
N LYS A 125 11.47 -4.31 11.35
CA LYS A 125 10.30 -3.44 11.55
C LYS A 125 10.53 -2.00 11.07
N ASP A 126 11.76 -1.51 11.19
CA ASP A 126 12.20 -0.22 10.67
C ASP A 126 12.25 -0.15 9.14
N GLU A 127 12.15 -1.29 8.45
CA GLU A 127 12.03 -1.41 7.00
C GLU A 127 10.58 -1.65 6.53
N VAL A 128 9.57 -1.29 7.34
CA VAL A 128 8.13 -1.41 6.95
C VAL A 128 7.81 -0.76 5.60
N THR A 129 8.49 0.34 5.28
CA THR A 129 8.39 1.03 3.99
C THR A 129 8.88 0.16 2.83
N GLU A 130 9.97 -0.60 3.02
CA GLU A 130 10.47 -1.56 2.05
C GLU A 130 9.45 -2.68 1.84
N GLY A 131 8.90 -3.21 2.94
CA GLY A 131 7.84 -4.21 2.90
C GLY A 131 6.61 -3.74 2.11
N ALA A 132 6.24 -2.47 2.21
CA ALA A 132 5.16 -1.89 1.43
C ALA A 132 5.49 -1.80 -0.07
N LEU A 133 6.73 -1.42 -0.43
CA LEU A 133 7.16 -1.42 -1.82
C LEU A 133 7.15 -2.83 -2.42
N TYR A 134 7.59 -3.84 -1.66
CA TYR A 134 7.48 -5.23 -2.09
C TYR A 134 6.02 -5.65 -2.25
N LEU A 135 5.15 -5.34 -1.29
CA LEU A 135 3.71 -5.60 -1.41
C LEU A 135 3.14 -5.05 -2.72
N MET A 136 3.51 -3.81 -3.06
CA MET A 136 3.11 -3.17 -4.32
C MET A 136 3.70 -3.93 -5.52
N ALA A 137 4.99 -4.26 -5.51
CA ALA A 137 5.61 -5.04 -6.56
C ALA A 137 4.92 -6.40 -6.79
N TYR A 138 4.43 -7.08 -5.74
CA TYR A 138 3.64 -8.31 -5.90
C TYR A 138 2.32 -8.08 -6.65
N TYR A 139 1.64 -6.95 -6.41
CA TYR A 139 0.42 -6.63 -7.14
C TYR A 139 0.71 -6.32 -8.62
N TYR A 140 1.73 -5.50 -8.91
CA TYR A 140 1.98 -5.05 -10.28
C TYR A 140 2.81 -6.02 -11.10
N ALA A 141 3.90 -6.57 -10.53
CA ALA A 141 4.83 -7.38 -11.31
C ALA A 141 4.32 -8.80 -11.58
N LEU A 142 3.47 -9.32 -10.70
CA LEU A 142 2.91 -10.66 -10.83
C LEU A 142 1.44 -10.65 -11.27
N HIS A 143 0.88 -9.47 -11.60
CA HIS A 143 -0.50 -9.28 -12.01
C HIS A 143 -1.51 -10.01 -11.12
N LEU A 144 -1.27 -10.00 -9.80
CA LEU A 144 -2.12 -10.70 -8.86
C LEU A 144 -3.48 -10.02 -8.77
N THR A 145 -4.53 -10.82 -8.63
CA THR A 145 -5.87 -10.27 -8.38
C THR A 145 -5.88 -9.52 -7.06
N TYR A 146 -6.12 -8.21 -7.14
CA TYR A 146 -6.26 -7.37 -5.97
C TYR A 146 -7.73 -7.27 -5.51
N PRO A 147 -7.98 -7.03 -4.21
CA PRO A 147 -9.33 -6.89 -3.70
C PRO A 147 -9.94 -5.56 -4.17
N LYS A 148 -11.18 -5.60 -4.68
CA LYS A 148 -11.84 -4.43 -5.27
C LYS A 148 -11.97 -3.23 -4.33
N CYS A 149 -11.90 -3.43 -3.01
CA CYS A 149 -11.98 -2.35 -2.02
C CYS A 149 -10.72 -1.47 -1.96
N VAL A 150 -9.59 -1.93 -2.53
CA VAL A 150 -8.33 -1.15 -2.62
C VAL A 150 -7.89 -0.92 -4.07
N ALA A 151 -8.74 -1.23 -5.04
CA ALA A 151 -8.47 -1.08 -6.47
C ALA A 151 -7.99 0.33 -6.82
N THR A 152 -8.74 1.35 -6.39
CA THR A 152 -8.41 2.75 -6.63
C THR A 152 -7.03 3.11 -6.05
N LEU A 153 -6.73 2.66 -4.82
CA LEU A 153 -5.44 2.92 -4.19
C LEU A 153 -4.30 2.34 -5.02
N LEU A 154 -4.45 1.13 -5.52
CA LEU A 154 -3.42 0.51 -6.36
C LEU A 154 -3.27 1.28 -7.68
N SER A 155 -4.35 1.68 -8.34
CA SER A 155 -4.20 2.52 -9.54
C SER A 155 -3.46 3.85 -9.24
N VAL A 156 -3.73 4.48 -8.09
CA VAL A 156 -3.02 5.70 -7.67
C VAL A 156 -1.53 5.45 -7.43
N ILE A 157 -1.17 4.38 -6.72
CA ILE A 157 0.25 4.06 -6.47
C ILE A 157 0.97 3.74 -7.78
N GLN A 158 0.30 3.05 -8.70
CA GLN A 158 0.86 2.75 -10.02
C GLN A 158 1.23 4.04 -10.77
N THR A 159 0.31 5.01 -10.83
CA THR A 159 0.56 6.23 -11.59
C THR A 159 1.44 7.25 -10.85
N GLU A 160 1.36 7.33 -9.52
CA GLU A 160 2.05 8.38 -8.74
C GLU A 160 3.42 7.95 -8.22
N VAL A 161 3.59 6.65 -7.92
CA VAL A 161 4.83 6.12 -7.37
C VAL A 161 5.61 5.39 -8.45
N LEU A 162 4.96 4.49 -9.19
CA LEU A 162 5.65 3.70 -10.23
C LEU A 162 5.81 4.48 -11.54
N LEU A 163 4.96 5.50 -11.75
CA LEU A 163 4.85 6.29 -12.99
C LEU A 163 4.44 5.44 -14.20
N ASP A 164 3.71 4.35 -13.96
CA ASP A 164 3.24 3.45 -15.01
C ASP A 164 1.87 3.85 -15.55
N GLU A 165 1.58 3.43 -16.77
CA GLU A 165 0.25 3.54 -17.34
C GLU A 165 -0.70 2.53 -16.69
N ILE A 166 -1.93 2.95 -16.40
CA ILE A 166 -3.00 2.05 -15.97
C ILE A 166 -3.85 1.64 -17.18
N HIS A 167 -4.40 0.43 -17.15
CA HIS A 167 -5.25 -0.05 -18.23
C HIS A 167 -6.57 0.73 -18.27
N GLU A 168 -7.20 0.79 -19.44
CA GLU A 168 -8.50 1.47 -19.61
C GLU A 168 -9.58 0.96 -18.64
N GLN A 169 -9.55 -0.34 -18.31
CA GLN A 169 -10.46 -0.94 -17.33
C GLN A 169 -10.28 -0.41 -15.90
N ASP A 170 -9.09 0.09 -15.58
CA ASP A 170 -8.74 0.64 -14.27
C ASP A 170 -9.00 2.16 -14.19
N LEU A 171 -9.31 2.83 -15.32
CA LEU A 171 -9.80 4.21 -15.40
C LEU A 171 -11.25 4.35 -14.91
N THR A 172 -11.51 3.84 -13.70
CA THR A 172 -12.83 3.86 -13.09
C THR A 172 -13.24 5.30 -12.70
N PRO A 173 -14.55 5.59 -12.59
CA PRO A 173 -15.00 6.88 -12.07
C PRO A 173 -14.45 7.22 -10.69
N SER A 174 -14.23 6.21 -9.84
CA SER A 174 -13.60 6.35 -8.52
C SER A 174 -12.16 6.84 -8.64
N TYR A 175 -11.37 6.23 -9.53
CA TYR A 175 -10.01 6.63 -9.80
C TYR A 175 -9.94 8.05 -10.36
N ILE A 176 -10.73 8.35 -11.41
CA ILE A 176 -10.75 9.68 -12.05
C ILE A 176 -11.05 10.77 -11.03
N LYS A 177 -12.07 10.56 -10.19
CA LYS A 177 -12.43 11.51 -9.13
C LYS A 177 -11.30 11.66 -8.10
N CYS A 178 -10.73 10.54 -7.63
CA CYS A 178 -9.65 10.57 -6.64
C CYS A 178 -8.42 11.30 -7.18
N MET A 179 -8.07 11.11 -8.45
CA MET A 179 -6.95 11.80 -9.08
C MET A 179 -7.20 13.29 -9.27
N ALA A 180 -8.44 13.70 -9.59
CA ALA A 180 -8.80 15.10 -9.64
C ALA A 180 -8.64 15.77 -8.26
N ASP A 181 -9.17 15.14 -7.20
CA ASP A 181 -9.04 15.63 -5.82
C ASP A 181 -7.57 15.66 -5.36
N TRP A 182 -6.79 14.64 -5.72
CA TRP A 182 -5.36 14.53 -5.41
C TRP A 182 -4.55 15.63 -6.08
N LYS A 183 -4.71 15.82 -7.40
CA LYS A 183 -4.03 16.86 -8.17
C LYS A 183 -4.35 18.26 -7.67
N ALA A 184 -5.63 18.52 -7.38
CA ALA A 184 -6.06 19.77 -6.77
C ALA A 184 -5.38 20.01 -5.40
N PHE A 185 -5.20 18.97 -4.60
CA PHE A 185 -4.51 19.07 -3.31
C PHE A 185 -3.00 19.34 -3.47
N VAL A 186 -2.32 18.67 -4.40
CA VAL A 186 -0.87 18.82 -4.61
C VAL A 186 -0.50 20.02 -5.48
N GLY A 187 -1.50 20.74 -6.03
CA GLY A 187 -1.30 21.93 -6.86
C GLY A 187 -0.85 21.63 -8.29
N GLN A 188 -1.35 20.54 -8.87
CA GLN A 188 -1.07 20.10 -10.25
C GLN A 188 -2.30 20.23 -11.16
#